data_AF-A0A820AI02-F1
#
_entry.id   AF-A0A820AI02-F1
#
_cell.length_a   1.000
_cell.length_b   1.000
_cell.length_c   1.000
_cell.angle_alpha   90.00
_cell.angle_beta   90.00
_cell.angle_gamma   90.00
#
_symmetry.space_group_name_H-M   'P 1'
#
loop_
_entity.id
_entity.type
_entity.pdbx_description
1 polymer ?
#
loop_
_entity_poly.entity_id
_entity_poly.type
_entity_poly.pdbx_seq_one_letter_code
_entity_poly.pdbx_strand_id
1 'polypeptide(L)'
;KVKNAVVTVPAYFNNAQRQATKDAGIIAGLNVVRIINEPTAAAIAYGLDRLRNKKSSQTVLVFDLGGGTFDVSLLILDDGTFEVLATNGNTHLGGEDFDLRVMEYFIELFKKKTGKNVRDHVHALQKLRREVEKAKRILSSEIETIIEIESFCYNEDFHQKLTRAKFEELNMNLFRSTLEPVGQVLKDKDLKKSDIDEIILVGGSTRIPKIRQIIKEYFNGKEPLRNINPDEAVAYGAAVQGGILSNEESTHDVTVLDVNPLTLGILVKDGLMSKIIPRNTVIPTKKTEAFTTTTDNQHTVGVQVFEGERPMAKDNHFLGKFDLTGIPPAAKGVPVIQVTFEIDVNGILKVTAEDTGTGNRNNIIINSNTNRLSRKEIDRMILEAEKFAEQDKKIKDRIEARNDLES
;
A
#
# COMPACT_ATOMS: atom_id res chain seq x y z
N LYS A 1 -25.58 13.94 0.73
CA LYS A 1 -24.90 12.77 1.33
C LYS A 1 -24.04 12.14 0.24
N VAL A 2 -22.72 12.13 0.40
CA VAL A 2 -21.81 11.40 -0.51
C VAL A 2 -22.03 9.90 -0.27
N LYS A 3 -22.16 9.11 -1.34
CA LYS A 3 -22.44 7.66 -1.26
C LYS A 3 -21.39 6.80 -1.94
N ASN A 4 -20.74 7.29 -2.99
CA ASN A 4 -19.76 6.54 -3.76
C ASN A 4 -18.36 7.14 -3.52
N ALA A 5 -17.35 6.29 -3.46
CA ALA A 5 -15.97 6.72 -3.28
C ALA A 5 -14.99 5.82 -4.03
N VAL A 6 -13.92 6.43 -4.56
CA VAL A 6 -12.68 5.74 -4.91
C VAL A 6 -11.76 5.83 -3.70
N VAL A 7 -11.18 4.71 -3.28
CA VAL A 7 -10.30 4.65 -2.11
C VAL A 7 -8.91 4.19 -2.54
N THR A 8 -7.88 4.88 -2.07
CA THR A 8 -6.49 4.57 -2.41
C THR A 8 -5.90 3.52 -1.48
N VAL A 9 -4.94 2.76 -1.98
CA VAL A 9 -4.12 1.82 -1.20
C VAL A 9 -2.67 1.85 -1.68
N PRO A 10 -1.68 1.56 -0.82
CA PRO A 10 -0.32 1.31 -1.24
C PRO A 10 -0.25 0.26 -2.34
N ALA A 11 0.61 0.44 -3.35
CA ALA A 11 0.67 -0.49 -4.48
C ALA A 11 1.08 -1.90 -4.04
N TYR A 12 1.96 -1.99 -3.04
CA TYR A 12 2.43 -3.25 -2.48
C TYR A 12 1.49 -3.86 -1.43
N PHE A 13 0.28 -3.31 -1.22
CA PHE A 13 -0.73 -3.96 -0.39
C PHE A 13 -1.12 -5.31 -0.98
N ASN A 14 -1.17 -6.30 -0.09
CA ASN A 14 -1.64 -7.62 -0.44
C ASN A 14 -3.16 -7.71 -0.53
N ASN A 15 -3.64 -8.87 -0.96
CA ASN A 15 -5.06 -9.11 -1.15
C ASN A 15 -5.88 -8.90 0.15
N ALA A 16 -5.35 -9.33 1.31
CA ALA A 16 -6.02 -9.18 2.59
C ALA A 16 -6.18 -7.70 2.99
N GLN A 17 -5.12 -6.90 2.84
CA GLN A 17 -5.14 -5.48 3.13
C GLN A 17 -6.08 -4.71 2.20
N ARG A 18 -6.08 -5.00 0.89
CA ARG A 18 -7.00 -4.40 -0.09
C ARG A 18 -8.47 -4.64 0.27
N GLN A 19 -8.80 -5.88 0.63
CA GLN A 19 -10.16 -6.21 1.04
C GLN A 19 -10.54 -5.54 2.37
N ALA A 20 -9.63 -5.49 3.35
CA ALA A 20 -9.86 -4.81 4.61
C ALA A 20 -10.15 -3.30 4.41
N THR A 21 -9.41 -2.63 3.53
CA THR A 21 -9.66 -1.22 3.17
C THR A 21 -11.02 -1.05 2.50
N LYS A 22 -11.42 -1.96 1.61
CA LYS A 22 -12.75 -1.93 0.99
C LYS A 22 -13.87 -2.13 2.02
N ASP A 23 -13.72 -3.11 2.91
CA ASP A 23 -14.66 -3.38 4.00
C ASP A 23 -14.76 -2.17 4.95
N ALA A 24 -13.65 -1.47 5.25
CA ALA A 24 -13.66 -0.23 6.04
C ALA A 24 -14.48 0.89 5.38
N GLY A 25 -14.39 1.05 4.06
CA GLY A 25 -15.25 1.99 3.32
C GLY A 25 -16.74 1.66 3.43
N ILE A 26 -17.09 0.37 3.37
CA ILE A 26 -18.48 -0.10 3.56
C ILE A 26 -18.96 0.19 4.98
N ILE A 27 -18.14 -0.05 5.99
CA ILE A 27 -18.44 0.28 7.40
C ILE A 27 -18.69 1.78 7.59
N ALA A 28 -17.94 2.62 6.87
CA ALA A 28 -18.14 4.07 6.84
C ALA A 28 -19.41 4.51 6.06
N GLY A 29 -20.19 3.57 5.53
CA GLY A 29 -21.40 3.85 4.75
C GLY A 29 -21.13 4.30 3.31
N LEU A 30 -19.94 4.00 2.77
CA LEU A 30 -19.55 4.31 1.40
C LEU A 30 -19.64 3.06 0.51
N ASN A 31 -20.15 3.25 -0.70
CA ASN A 31 -19.98 2.30 -1.79
C ASN A 31 -18.60 2.53 -2.44
N VAL A 32 -17.64 1.65 -2.13
CA VAL A 32 -16.29 1.71 -2.70
C VAL A 32 -16.33 1.21 -4.15
N VAL A 33 -16.42 2.14 -5.10
CA VAL A 33 -16.58 1.82 -6.54
C VAL A 33 -15.28 1.32 -7.17
N ARG A 34 -14.14 1.72 -6.62
CA ARG A 34 -12.81 1.31 -7.08
C ARG A 34 -11.80 1.42 -5.94
N ILE A 35 -10.92 0.43 -5.85
CA ILE A 35 -9.64 0.56 -5.15
C ILE A 35 -8.58 0.94 -6.19
N ILE A 36 -7.83 1.99 -5.94
CA ILE A 36 -6.74 2.45 -6.82
C ILE A 36 -5.42 2.46 -6.07
N ASN A 37 -4.33 2.08 -6.74
CA ASN A 37 -3.00 2.17 -6.15
C ASN A 37 -2.57 3.64 -6.03
N GLU A 38 -1.98 4.00 -4.89
CA GLU A 38 -1.47 5.35 -4.61
C GLU A 38 -0.54 5.91 -5.70
N PRO A 39 0.50 5.17 -6.16
CA PRO A 39 1.36 5.69 -7.21
C PRO A 39 0.65 5.82 -8.57
N THR A 40 -0.34 4.96 -8.85
CA THR A 40 -1.19 5.08 -10.05
C THR A 40 -2.04 6.35 -9.98
N ALA A 41 -2.66 6.63 -8.82
CA ALA A 41 -3.40 7.85 -8.60
C ALA A 41 -2.50 9.10 -8.74
N ALA A 42 -1.30 9.08 -8.15
CA ALA A 42 -0.35 10.17 -8.31
C ALA A 42 0.10 10.39 -9.77
N ALA A 43 0.24 9.31 -10.55
CA ALA A 43 0.53 9.40 -11.97
C ALA A 43 -0.63 10.03 -12.76
N ILE A 44 -1.88 9.69 -12.43
CA ILE A 44 -3.08 10.32 -13.01
C ILE A 44 -3.09 11.83 -12.73
N ALA A 45 -2.82 12.22 -11.48
CA ALA A 45 -2.74 13.63 -11.08
C ALA A 45 -1.68 14.39 -11.87
N TYR A 46 -0.59 13.73 -12.27
CA TYR A 46 0.44 14.29 -13.12
C TYR A 46 0.07 14.34 -14.62
N GLY A 47 -0.50 13.25 -15.15
CA GLY A 47 -0.62 13.03 -16.59
C GLY A 47 -1.73 13.83 -17.26
N LEU A 48 -2.84 14.11 -16.57
CA LEU A 48 -4.04 14.74 -17.17
C LEU A 48 -3.74 16.03 -17.95
N ASP A 49 -3.02 16.97 -17.34
CA ASP A 49 -2.77 18.28 -17.96
C ASP A 49 -1.59 18.26 -18.95
N ARG A 50 -0.66 17.30 -18.80
CA ARG A 50 0.59 17.25 -19.54
C ARG A 50 0.53 16.35 -20.78
N LEU A 51 -0.29 15.30 -20.76
CA LEU A 51 -0.47 14.41 -21.91
C LEU A 51 -1.18 15.11 -23.07
N ARG A 52 -2.07 16.08 -22.79
CA ARG A 52 -2.73 16.90 -23.82
C ARG A 52 -1.76 17.67 -24.72
N ASN A 53 -0.50 17.88 -24.30
CA ASN A 53 0.47 18.71 -24.98
C ASN A 53 1.73 17.97 -25.49
N LYS A 54 1.85 16.66 -25.26
CA LYS A 54 3.03 15.87 -25.67
C LYS A 54 2.63 14.73 -26.63
N LYS A 55 3.32 14.63 -27.77
CA LYS A 55 3.08 13.63 -28.83
C LYS A 55 3.75 12.27 -28.61
N SER A 56 4.48 12.08 -27.51
CA SER A 56 5.27 10.87 -27.27
C SER A 56 4.98 10.30 -25.90
N SER A 57 4.83 8.98 -25.85
CA SER A 57 4.85 8.15 -24.65
C SER A 57 5.97 8.56 -23.69
N GLN A 58 5.67 8.65 -22.40
CA GLN A 58 6.63 9.00 -21.35
C GLN A 58 6.76 7.87 -20.33
N THR A 59 7.99 7.50 -19.99
CA THR A 59 8.28 6.58 -18.90
C THR A 59 8.48 7.36 -17.60
N VAL A 60 7.63 7.12 -16.62
CA VAL A 60 7.58 7.88 -15.37
C VAL A 60 7.86 6.96 -14.19
N LEU A 61 8.68 7.42 -13.26
CA LEU A 61 8.88 6.76 -11.98
C LEU A 61 8.19 7.56 -10.87
N VAL A 62 7.25 6.92 -10.18
CA VAL A 62 6.62 7.46 -8.98
C VAL A 62 7.35 6.90 -7.77
N PHE A 63 7.87 7.78 -6.91
CA PHE A 63 8.50 7.48 -5.64
C PHE A 63 7.59 8.02 -4.53
N ASP A 64 6.86 7.14 -3.87
CA ASP A 64 5.91 7.48 -2.81
C ASP A 64 6.47 7.05 -1.45
N LEU A 65 6.84 8.02 -0.61
CA LEU A 65 7.34 7.78 0.75
C LEU A 65 6.45 8.52 1.74
N GLY A 66 5.54 7.77 2.36
CA GLY A 66 4.51 8.27 3.25
C GLY A 66 4.90 8.24 4.72
N GLY A 67 3.89 8.13 5.59
CA GLY A 67 4.06 8.05 7.05
C GLY A 67 4.51 6.67 7.52
N GLY A 68 4.03 5.59 6.90
CA GLY A 68 4.36 4.21 7.27
C GLY A 68 4.62 3.25 6.11
N THR A 69 4.43 3.69 4.87
CA THR A 69 4.64 2.89 3.66
C THR A 69 5.55 3.60 2.67
N PHE A 70 6.24 2.78 1.89
CA PHE A 70 7.09 3.20 0.79
C PHE A 70 6.72 2.39 -0.45
N ASP A 71 6.38 3.05 -1.55
CA ASP A 71 6.06 2.43 -2.83
C ASP A 71 6.84 3.09 -3.96
N VAL A 72 7.24 2.27 -4.93
CA VAL A 72 7.83 2.72 -6.18
C VAL A 72 7.06 2.07 -7.31
N SER A 73 6.62 2.87 -8.27
CA SER A 73 6.02 2.34 -9.49
C SER A 73 6.64 2.98 -10.72
N LEU A 74 6.85 2.14 -11.72
CA LEU A 74 7.28 2.51 -13.05
C LEU A 74 6.07 2.45 -13.96
N LEU A 75 5.77 3.55 -14.65
CA LEU A 75 4.60 3.67 -15.52
C LEU A 75 5.00 4.16 -16.90
N ILE A 76 4.24 3.73 -17.91
CA ILE A 76 4.18 4.37 -19.21
C ILE A 76 2.91 5.20 -19.29
N LEU A 77 3.06 6.46 -19.69
CA LEU A 77 1.96 7.38 -19.94
C LEU A 77 1.92 7.65 -21.43
N ASP A 78 0.86 7.20 -22.11
CA ASP A 78 0.70 7.32 -23.56
C ASP A 78 -0.76 7.64 -23.92
N ASP A 79 -0.99 8.81 -24.50
CA ASP A 79 -2.29 9.29 -24.99
C ASP A 79 -3.50 8.93 -24.08
N GLY A 80 -3.45 9.35 -22.81
CA GLY A 80 -4.49 9.08 -21.82
C GLY A 80 -4.47 7.68 -21.21
N THR A 81 -3.61 6.79 -21.70
CA THR A 81 -3.35 5.47 -21.10
C THR A 81 -2.23 5.56 -20.06
N PHE A 82 -2.51 5.04 -18.87
CA PHE A 82 -1.59 4.91 -17.75
C PHE A 82 -1.33 3.44 -17.51
N GLU A 83 -0.20 2.92 -17.99
CA GLU A 83 0.19 1.53 -17.82
C GLU A 83 1.25 1.40 -16.74
N VAL A 84 0.92 0.70 -15.65
CA VAL A 84 1.91 0.32 -14.64
C VAL A 84 2.73 -0.81 -15.21
N LEU A 85 4.02 -0.57 -15.41
CA LEU A 85 4.93 -1.62 -15.83
C LEU A 85 5.30 -2.52 -14.66
N ALA A 86 5.83 -1.91 -13.60
CA ALA A 86 6.33 -2.64 -12.44
C ALA A 86 6.12 -1.84 -11.16
N THR A 87 5.89 -2.56 -10.07
CA THR A 87 5.75 -1.97 -8.74
C THR A 87 6.53 -2.75 -7.70
N ASN A 88 7.07 -2.04 -6.71
CA ASN A 88 7.78 -2.60 -5.58
C ASN A 88 7.69 -1.64 -4.39
N GLY A 89 8.06 -2.08 -3.19
CA GLY A 89 7.95 -1.22 -2.01
C GLY A 89 8.27 -1.91 -0.70
N ASN A 90 8.02 -1.19 0.38
CA ASN A 90 8.06 -1.68 1.74
C ASN A 90 6.85 -1.11 2.52
N THR A 91 5.94 -2.00 2.91
CA THR A 91 4.69 -1.65 3.63
C THR A 91 4.91 -1.28 5.10
N HIS A 92 6.16 -1.27 5.58
CA HIS A 92 6.55 -0.96 6.96
C HIS A 92 7.80 -0.06 6.96
N LEU A 93 7.80 0.97 6.13
CA LEU A 93 8.86 1.97 6.05
C LEU A 93 8.25 3.34 5.75
N GLY A 94 8.44 4.31 6.64
CA GLY A 94 8.01 5.68 6.39
C GLY A 94 8.51 6.70 7.40
N GLY A 95 7.84 7.86 7.42
CA GLY A 95 8.13 8.97 8.30
C GLY A 95 8.12 8.64 9.80
N GLU A 96 7.30 7.68 10.23
CA GLU A 96 7.22 7.24 11.63
C GLU A 96 8.48 6.48 12.06
N ASP A 97 9.08 5.68 11.17
CA ASP A 97 10.35 5.00 11.46
C ASP A 97 11.47 6.01 11.68
N PHE A 98 11.47 7.11 10.92
CA PHE A 98 12.45 8.17 11.09
C PHE A 98 12.29 8.89 12.43
N ASP A 99 11.04 9.11 12.85
CA ASP A 99 10.74 9.66 14.17
C ASP A 99 11.22 8.71 15.28
N LEU A 100 10.97 7.40 15.13
CA LEU A 100 11.41 6.39 16.09
C LEU A 100 12.94 6.38 16.26
N ARG A 101 13.73 6.50 15.18
CA ARG A 101 15.20 6.57 15.28
C ARG A 101 15.67 7.78 16.10
N VAL A 102 15.02 8.92 15.93
CA VAL A 102 15.32 10.14 16.67
C VAL A 102 14.86 10.03 18.12
N MET A 103 13.69 9.43 18.36
CA MET A 103 13.21 9.14 19.72
C MET A 103 14.20 8.25 20.47
N GLU A 104 14.63 7.12 19.89
CA GLU A 104 15.58 6.21 20.51
C GLU A 104 16.91 6.91 20.86
N TYR A 105 17.42 7.75 19.96
CA TYR A 105 18.59 8.59 20.24
C TYR A 105 18.39 9.48 21.46
N PHE A 106 17.25 10.16 21.58
CA PHE A 106 16.97 11.06 22.70
C PHE A 106 16.65 10.33 24.00
N ILE A 107 16.02 9.16 23.94
CA ILE A 107 15.79 8.29 25.10
C ILE A 107 17.13 7.87 25.72
N GLU A 108 18.07 7.42 24.89
CA GLU A 108 19.41 7.04 25.36
C GLU A 108 20.22 8.25 25.86
N LEU A 109 20.10 9.40 25.18
CA LEU A 109 20.76 10.63 25.63
C LEU A 109 20.24 11.11 26.99
N PHE A 110 18.92 11.06 27.20
CA PHE A 110 18.31 11.40 28.48
C PHE A 110 18.78 10.44 29.57
N LYS A 111 18.72 9.13 29.32
CA LYS A 111 19.20 8.11 30.26
C LYS A 111 20.66 8.30 30.63
N LYS A 112 21.52 8.64 29.66
CA LYS A 112 22.95 8.92 29.92
C LYS A 112 23.16 10.17 30.78
N LYS A 113 22.31 11.20 30.64
CA LYS A 113 22.42 12.46 31.39
C LYS A 113 21.84 12.37 32.80
N THR A 114 20.70 11.71 32.97
CA THR A 114 19.92 11.72 34.22
C THR A 114 19.96 10.40 34.97
N GLY A 115 20.42 9.31 34.34
CA GLY A 115 20.34 7.95 34.86
C GLY A 115 18.95 7.33 34.78
N LYS A 116 17.92 8.07 34.33
CA LYS A 116 16.51 7.66 34.36
C LYS A 116 16.05 7.14 33.00
N ASN A 117 15.30 6.04 32.98
CA ASN A 117 14.75 5.46 31.74
C ASN A 117 13.33 5.99 31.48
N VAL A 118 13.12 6.61 30.33
CA VAL A 118 11.80 7.17 29.96
C VAL A 118 10.88 6.16 29.28
N ARG A 119 11.40 4.97 28.92
CA ARG A 119 10.60 3.93 28.24
C ARG A 119 9.39 3.45 29.05
N ASP A 120 9.45 3.57 30.37
CA ASP A 120 8.37 3.16 31.27
C ASP A 120 7.26 4.23 31.38
N HIS A 121 7.41 5.39 30.73
CA HIS A 121 6.50 6.53 30.82
C HIS A 121 5.79 6.83 29.49
N VAL A 122 4.63 6.20 29.28
CA VAL A 122 3.83 6.35 28.06
C VAL A 122 3.54 7.81 27.71
N HIS A 123 3.18 8.63 28.70
CA HIS A 123 2.89 10.05 28.45
C HIS A 123 4.14 10.82 27.99
N ALA A 124 5.29 10.57 28.60
CA ALA A 124 6.56 11.20 28.20
C ALA A 124 6.92 10.80 26.77
N LEU A 125 6.81 9.51 26.42
CA LEU A 125 7.08 9.03 25.06
C LEU A 125 6.17 9.68 24.01
N GLN A 126 4.88 9.91 24.32
CA GLN A 126 3.97 10.61 23.43
C GLN A 126 4.34 12.08 23.24
N LYS A 127 4.72 12.80 24.32
CA LYS A 127 5.23 14.17 24.22
C LYS A 127 6.48 14.22 23.35
N LEU A 128 7.44 13.30 23.56
CA LEU A 128 8.66 13.21 22.77
C LEU A 128 8.36 12.94 21.30
N ARG A 129 7.48 11.97 20.99
CA ARG A 129 7.08 11.66 19.61
C ARG A 129 6.56 12.89 18.89
N ARG A 130 5.66 13.64 19.53
CA ARG A 130 5.06 14.86 18.95
C ARG A 130 6.12 15.92 18.65
N GLU A 131 7.02 16.21 19.59
CA GLU A 131 8.05 17.23 19.36
C GLU A 131 9.14 16.77 18.38
N VAL A 132 9.43 15.47 18.32
CA VAL A 132 10.33 14.87 17.32
C VAL A 132 9.74 14.98 15.91
N GLU A 133 8.46 14.69 15.72
CA GLU A 133 7.80 14.81 14.42
C GLU A 133 7.82 16.26 13.92
N LYS A 134 7.54 17.23 14.80
CA LYS A 134 7.69 18.66 14.50
C LYS A 134 9.13 19.02 14.13
N ALA A 135 10.11 18.53 14.90
CA ALA A 135 11.52 18.77 14.63
C ALA A 135 11.93 18.21 13.25
N LYS A 136 11.50 17.00 12.89
CA LYS A 136 11.72 16.40 11.55
C LYS A 136 11.18 17.31 10.44
N ARG A 137 9.96 17.85 10.60
CA ARG A 137 9.36 18.78 9.63
C ARG A 137 10.20 20.06 9.49
N ILE A 138 10.60 20.67 10.62
CA ILE A 138 11.45 21.87 10.64
C ILE A 138 12.78 21.61 9.93
N LEU A 139 13.41 20.45 10.18
CA LEU A 139 14.70 20.09 9.57
C LEU A 139 14.64 19.86 8.06
N SER A 140 13.44 19.81 7.48
CA SER A 140 13.27 19.78 6.02
C SER A 140 13.53 21.14 5.36
N SER A 141 13.44 22.25 6.10
CA SER A 141 13.83 23.60 5.66
C SER A 141 15.06 24.13 6.39
N GLU A 142 15.16 23.88 7.71
CA GLU A 142 16.23 24.38 8.59
C GLU A 142 17.36 23.38 8.82
N ILE A 143 18.54 23.88 9.16
CA ILE A 143 19.73 23.04 9.43
C ILE A 143 19.76 22.49 10.86
N GLU A 144 19.00 23.08 11.78
CA GLU A 144 18.89 22.68 13.18
C GLU A 144 17.58 23.15 13.82
N THR A 145 17.21 22.53 14.94
CA THR A 145 16.07 22.93 15.78
C THR A 145 16.33 22.51 17.22
N ILE A 146 15.59 23.10 18.17
CA ILE A 146 15.60 22.72 19.58
C ILE A 146 14.32 21.96 19.88
N ILE A 147 14.44 20.86 20.62
CA ILE A 147 13.31 20.11 21.19
C ILE A 147 13.24 20.44 22.66
N GLU A 148 12.13 21.05 23.05
CA GLU A 148 11.86 21.48 24.42
C GLU A 148 10.55 20.88 24.93
N ILE A 149 10.60 20.24 26.09
CA ILE A 149 9.43 19.65 26.76
C ILE A 149 9.54 19.93 28.25
N GLU A 150 8.68 20.81 28.75
CA GLU A 150 8.52 21.07 30.17
C GLU A 150 7.92 19.85 30.89
N SER A 151 8.43 19.58 32.10
CA SER A 151 8.02 18.44 32.93
C SER A 151 7.93 17.17 32.09
N PHE A 152 9.04 16.85 31.42
CA PHE A 152 9.11 15.74 30.48
C PHE A 152 8.93 14.41 31.19
N CYS A 153 9.77 14.13 32.17
CA CYS A 153 9.70 12.90 32.96
C CYS A 153 10.43 13.07 34.29
N TYR A 154 9.90 12.50 35.37
CA TYR A 154 10.49 12.58 36.71
C TYR A 154 10.80 14.01 37.19
N ASN A 155 9.92 14.97 36.85
CA ASN A 155 10.07 16.41 37.09
C ASN A 155 11.35 17.04 36.47
N GLU A 156 11.94 16.38 35.47
CA GLU A 156 13.02 16.92 34.67
C GLU A 156 12.45 17.51 33.38
N ASP A 157 12.95 18.67 32.98
CA ASP A 157 12.70 19.23 31.66
C ASP A 157 13.58 18.55 30.60
N PHE A 158 13.11 18.55 29.36
CA PHE A 158 13.88 18.06 28.23
C PHE A 158 14.22 19.22 27.31
N HIS A 159 15.51 19.51 27.15
CA HIS A 159 16.00 20.54 26.23
C HIS A 159 17.21 20.01 25.44
N GLN A 160 17.00 19.65 24.18
CA GLN A 160 18.06 19.10 23.31
C GLN A 160 18.01 19.72 21.91
N LYS A 161 19.20 20.02 21.37
CA LYS A 161 19.38 20.44 19.98
C LYS A 161 19.43 19.23 19.05
N LEU A 162 18.73 19.30 17.92
CA LEU A 162 18.81 18.35 16.81
C LEU A 162 19.28 19.07 15.56
N THR A 163 20.36 18.58 14.93
CA THR A 163 20.82 19.09 13.63
C THR A 163 20.33 18.20 12.50
N ARG A 164 20.17 18.76 11.30
CA ARG A 164 19.84 17.99 10.08
C ARG A 164 20.89 16.90 9.84
N ALA A 165 22.17 17.21 10.02
CA ALA A 165 23.25 16.24 9.89
C ALA A 165 23.07 15.04 10.84
N LYS A 166 22.67 15.28 12.10
CA LYS A 166 22.41 14.18 13.04
C LYS A 166 21.17 13.39 12.67
N PHE A 167 20.09 14.05 12.26
CA PHE A 167 18.89 13.39 11.75
C PHE A 167 19.19 12.48 10.56
N GLU A 168 19.99 12.97 9.60
CA GLU A 168 20.43 12.19 8.44
C GLU A 168 21.31 11.01 8.84
N GLU A 169 22.24 11.19 9.79
CA GLU A 169 23.10 10.12 10.30
C GLU A 169 22.27 8.98 10.91
N LEU A 170 21.29 9.30 11.76
CA LEU A 170 20.43 8.32 12.44
C LEU A 170 19.56 7.48 11.49
N ASN A 171 19.27 8.03 10.31
CA ASN A 171 18.32 7.46 9.35
C ASN A 171 18.97 7.03 8.02
N MET A 172 20.28 7.22 7.86
CA MET A 172 20.97 7.01 6.57
C MET A 172 20.75 5.60 6.02
N ASN A 173 20.71 4.57 6.87
CA ASN A 173 20.46 3.20 6.45
C ASN A 173 19.03 3.05 5.86
N LEU A 174 18.02 3.68 6.48
CA LEU A 174 16.63 3.64 6.01
C LEU A 174 16.46 4.47 4.72
N PHE A 175 17.13 5.62 4.64
CA PHE A 175 17.13 6.44 3.43
C PHE A 175 17.78 5.73 2.25
N ARG A 176 18.85 4.96 2.48
CA ARG A 176 19.50 4.17 1.43
C ARG A 176 18.70 2.94 1.01
N SER A 177 17.97 2.31 1.94
CA SER A 177 17.14 1.15 1.60
C SER A 177 16.00 1.48 0.64
N THR A 178 15.60 2.75 0.51
CA THR A 178 14.60 3.14 -0.49
C THR A 178 15.08 2.95 -1.94
N LEU A 179 16.38 2.91 -2.19
CA LEU A 179 16.94 2.72 -3.52
C LEU A 179 16.87 1.27 -4.02
N GLU A 180 16.71 0.30 -3.13
CA GLU A 180 16.62 -1.12 -3.51
C GLU A 180 15.32 -1.40 -4.29
N PRO A 181 14.12 -1.01 -3.82
CA PRO A 181 12.89 -1.10 -4.61
C PRO A 181 12.97 -0.34 -5.95
N VAL A 182 13.61 0.84 -5.97
CA VAL A 182 13.84 1.61 -7.21
C VAL A 182 14.69 0.81 -8.20
N GLY A 183 15.78 0.20 -7.75
CA GLY A 183 16.61 -0.65 -8.59
C GLY A 183 15.89 -1.91 -9.06
N GLN A 184 14.99 -2.46 -8.24
CA GLN A 184 14.23 -3.66 -8.57
C GLN A 184 13.19 -3.40 -9.66
N VAL A 185 12.41 -2.30 -9.59
CA VAL A 185 11.41 -1.99 -10.64
C VAL A 185 12.05 -1.71 -12.00
N LEU A 186 13.25 -1.14 -12.03
CA LEU A 186 14.03 -0.94 -13.26
C LEU A 186 14.48 -2.29 -13.84
N LYS A 187 15.01 -3.18 -13.00
CA LYS A 187 15.43 -4.52 -13.41
C LYS A 187 14.27 -5.38 -13.91
N ASP A 188 13.09 -5.26 -13.28
CA ASP A 188 11.90 -6.02 -13.66
C ASP A 188 11.43 -5.72 -15.09
N LYS A 189 11.90 -4.63 -15.69
CA LYS A 189 11.57 -4.19 -17.05
C LYS A 189 12.78 -3.94 -17.92
N ASP A 190 13.95 -4.39 -17.48
CA ASP A 190 15.22 -4.20 -18.19
C ASP A 190 15.50 -2.74 -18.59
N LEU A 191 15.00 -1.78 -17.79
CA LEU A 191 15.20 -0.36 -18.03
C LEU A 191 16.45 0.16 -17.34
N LYS A 192 17.11 1.10 -18.00
CA LYS A 192 18.21 1.89 -17.44
C LYS A 192 17.66 3.14 -16.79
N LYS A 193 18.46 3.72 -15.90
CA LYS A 193 18.18 5.02 -15.27
C LYS A 193 17.94 6.14 -16.28
N SER A 194 18.61 6.07 -17.43
CA SER A 194 18.47 7.02 -18.55
C SER A 194 17.11 6.95 -19.24
N ASP A 195 16.41 5.83 -19.11
CA ASP A 195 15.16 5.56 -19.82
C ASP A 195 13.95 6.13 -19.06
N ILE A 196 14.18 6.66 -17.85
CA ILE A 196 13.16 7.34 -17.05
C ILE A 196 13.08 8.80 -17.47
N ASP A 197 11.94 9.22 -18.01
CA ASP A 197 11.69 10.57 -18.50
C ASP A 197 11.37 11.54 -17.37
N GLU A 198 10.64 11.10 -16.34
CA GLU A 198 10.20 11.95 -15.23
C GLU A 198 10.22 11.18 -13.91
N ILE A 199 10.52 11.89 -12.82
CA ILE A 199 10.47 11.34 -11.46
C ILE A 199 9.47 12.16 -10.66
N ILE A 200 8.44 11.51 -10.14
CA ILE A 200 7.40 12.11 -9.31
C ILE A 200 7.66 11.74 -7.86
N LEU A 201 7.70 12.73 -6.97
CA LEU A 201 7.79 12.51 -5.53
C LEU A 201 6.41 12.69 -4.88
N VAL A 202 5.99 11.70 -4.12
CA VAL A 202 4.69 11.65 -3.43
C VAL A 202 4.91 11.26 -1.98
N GLY A 203 4.02 11.71 -1.10
CA GLY A 203 4.11 11.44 0.34
C GLY A 203 5.00 12.44 1.06
N GLY A 204 4.55 12.87 2.25
CA GLY A 204 5.17 13.97 2.99
C GLY A 204 6.64 13.75 3.35
N SER A 205 7.09 12.49 3.49
CA SER A 205 8.48 12.18 3.83
C SER A 205 9.45 12.43 2.66
N THR A 206 8.95 12.59 1.42
CA THR A 206 9.79 13.04 0.29
C THR A 206 10.23 14.49 0.40
N ARG A 207 9.67 15.26 1.34
CA ARG A 207 10.12 16.64 1.65
C ARG A 207 11.51 16.65 2.29
N ILE A 208 11.97 15.52 2.84
CA ILE A 208 13.30 15.39 3.44
C ILE A 208 14.40 15.67 2.38
N PRO A 209 15.27 16.69 2.58
CA PRO A 209 16.30 17.06 1.61
C PRO A 209 17.21 15.89 1.21
N LYS A 210 17.52 15.01 2.17
CA LYS A 210 18.37 13.85 1.93
C LYS A 210 17.76 12.81 0.99
N ILE A 211 16.45 12.57 1.09
CA ILE A 211 15.73 11.68 0.18
C ILE A 211 15.81 12.22 -1.24
N ARG A 212 15.54 13.51 -1.43
CA ARG A 212 15.63 14.18 -2.74
C ARG A 212 17.04 14.13 -3.32
N GLN A 213 18.05 14.37 -2.47
CA GLN A 213 19.45 14.27 -2.85
C GLN A 213 19.80 12.86 -3.33
N ILE A 214 19.47 11.83 -2.55
CA ILE A 214 19.78 10.44 -2.86
C ILE A 214 19.11 10.00 -4.17
N ILE A 215 17.85 10.38 -4.40
CA ILE A 215 17.14 10.08 -5.65
C ILE A 215 17.81 10.79 -6.84
N LYS A 216 18.13 12.09 -6.70
CA LYS A 216 18.81 12.86 -7.75
C LYS A 216 20.17 12.24 -8.10
N GLU A 217 20.97 11.89 -7.10
CA GLU A 217 22.26 11.22 -7.28
C GLU A 217 22.09 9.85 -7.94
N TYR A 218 21.08 9.08 -7.53
CA TYR A 218 20.79 7.78 -8.11
C TYR A 218 20.48 7.89 -9.62
N PHE A 219 19.74 8.92 -10.04
CA PHE A 219 19.42 9.20 -11.45
C PHE A 219 20.40 10.20 -12.11
N ASN A 220 21.68 10.16 -11.73
CA ASN A 220 22.75 10.88 -12.43
C ASN A 220 22.53 12.40 -12.54
N GLY A 221 21.89 13.00 -11.53
CA GLY A 221 21.62 14.44 -11.48
C GLY A 221 20.22 14.85 -11.97
N LYS A 222 19.39 13.91 -12.46
CA LYS A 222 18.02 14.21 -12.88
C LYS A 222 17.20 14.74 -11.71
N GLU A 223 16.60 15.92 -11.90
CA GLU A 223 15.76 16.57 -10.89
C GLU A 223 14.36 15.94 -10.85
N PRO A 224 13.85 15.56 -9.67
CA PRO A 224 12.46 15.20 -9.52
C PRO A 224 11.53 16.40 -9.78
N LEU A 225 10.33 16.12 -10.24
CA LEU A 225 9.30 17.13 -10.51
C LEU A 225 8.93 17.91 -9.24
N ARG A 226 8.67 19.21 -9.41
CA ARG A 226 8.42 20.16 -8.31
C ARG A 226 7.01 20.72 -8.27
N ASN A 227 6.21 20.51 -9.32
CA ASN A 227 4.90 21.13 -9.50
C ASN A 227 3.72 20.25 -9.04
N ILE A 228 3.98 19.26 -8.20
CA ILE A 228 2.98 18.36 -7.64
C ILE A 228 3.06 18.50 -6.12
N ASN A 229 1.92 18.71 -5.47
CA ASN A 229 1.87 18.68 -4.01
C ASN A 229 1.97 17.22 -3.54
N PRO A 230 3.06 16.81 -2.86
CA PRO A 230 3.25 15.41 -2.48
C PRO A 230 2.18 14.91 -1.50
N ASP A 231 1.49 15.81 -0.78
CA ASP A 231 0.48 15.45 0.21
C ASP A 231 -0.93 15.26 -0.40
N GLU A 232 -1.17 15.81 -1.60
CA GLU A 232 -2.51 15.87 -2.22
C GLU A 232 -2.61 15.07 -3.53
N ALA A 233 -1.48 14.76 -4.17
CA ALA A 233 -1.44 14.12 -5.50
C ALA A 233 -2.26 12.83 -5.58
N VAL A 234 -2.16 11.98 -4.56
CA VAL A 234 -2.90 10.71 -4.47
C VAL A 234 -4.41 10.96 -4.42
N ALA A 235 -4.85 11.85 -3.52
CA ALA A 235 -6.26 12.18 -3.37
C ALA A 235 -6.83 12.83 -4.64
N TYR A 236 -6.04 13.69 -5.29
CA TYR A 236 -6.40 14.33 -6.55
C TYR A 236 -6.62 13.29 -7.66
N GLY A 237 -5.68 12.35 -7.84
CA GLY A 237 -5.81 11.29 -8.83
C GLY A 237 -6.98 10.35 -8.58
N ALA A 238 -7.24 10.01 -7.32
CA ALA A 238 -8.40 9.21 -6.94
C ALA A 238 -9.72 9.94 -7.22
N ALA A 239 -9.77 11.26 -6.99
CA ALA A 239 -10.92 12.08 -7.33
C ALA A 239 -11.18 12.11 -8.84
N VAL A 240 -10.12 12.23 -9.66
CA VAL A 240 -10.24 12.15 -11.13
C VAL A 240 -10.79 10.79 -11.54
N GLN A 241 -10.25 9.69 -10.98
CA GLN A 241 -10.76 8.34 -11.24
C GLN A 241 -12.25 8.22 -10.88
N GLY A 242 -12.68 8.87 -9.80
CA GLY A 242 -14.09 8.98 -9.43
C GLY A 242 -14.92 9.67 -10.52
N GLY A 243 -14.45 10.82 -11.01
CA GLY A 243 -15.07 11.58 -12.11
C GLY A 243 -15.22 10.77 -13.39
N ILE A 244 -14.19 9.99 -13.76
CA ILE A 244 -14.21 9.07 -14.91
C ILE A 244 -15.30 8.00 -14.72
N LEU A 245 -15.33 7.36 -13.55
CA LEU A 245 -16.31 6.29 -13.25
C LEU A 245 -17.75 6.82 -13.13
N SER A 246 -17.95 8.12 -12.90
CA SER A 246 -19.26 8.76 -12.95
C SER A 246 -19.66 9.27 -14.34
N ASN A 247 -18.86 9.02 -15.38
CA ASN A 247 -19.06 9.51 -16.75
C ASN A 247 -19.17 11.05 -16.85
N GLU A 248 -18.36 11.80 -16.10
CA GLU A 248 -18.27 13.25 -16.31
C GLU A 248 -17.61 13.58 -17.66
N GLU A 249 -18.24 14.42 -18.48
CA GLU A 249 -17.87 14.70 -19.88
C GLU A 249 -16.40 15.11 -20.08
N SER A 250 -15.73 15.68 -19.08
CA SER A 250 -14.35 16.17 -19.18
C SER A 250 -13.24 15.13 -19.01
N THR A 251 -13.55 13.86 -18.72
CA THR A 251 -12.56 12.85 -18.32
C THR A 251 -12.53 11.57 -19.18
N HIS A 252 -13.20 11.58 -20.33
CA HIS A 252 -13.53 10.38 -21.12
C HIS A 252 -12.33 9.61 -21.74
N ASP A 253 -11.13 10.18 -21.75
CA ASP A 253 -9.98 9.62 -22.47
C ASP A 253 -8.93 8.94 -21.56
N VAL A 254 -9.25 8.66 -20.29
CA VAL A 254 -8.29 8.08 -19.34
C VAL A 254 -8.50 6.58 -19.17
N THR A 255 -7.50 5.79 -19.57
CA THR A 255 -7.44 4.34 -19.35
C THR A 255 -6.34 4.00 -18.36
N VAL A 256 -6.64 3.20 -17.35
CA VAL A 256 -5.67 2.77 -16.33
C VAL A 256 -5.47 1.26 -16.41
N LEU A 257 -4.24 0.84 -16.69
CA LEU A 257 -3.81 -0.55 -16.71
C LEU A 257 -2.85 -0.77 -15.53
N ASP A 258 -3.37 -1.35 -14.45
CA ASP A 258 -2.58 -1.66 -13.25
C ASP A 258 -2.06 -3.10 -13.27
N VAL A 259 -1.23 -3.48 -12.30
CA VAL A 259 -0.64 -4.82 -12.21
C VAL A 259 -0.74 -5.43 -10.81
N ASN A 260 -0.64 -6.75 -10.70
CA ASN A 260 -0.50 -7.41 -9.40
C ASN A 260 0.92 -7.26 -8.82
N PRO A 261 1.11 -6.87 -7.56
CA PRO A 261 2.44 -6.60 -6.99
C PRO A 261 3.24 -7.86 -6.66
N LEU A 262 2.57 -8.99 -6.44
CA LEU A 262 3.18 -10.25 -5.98
C LEU A 262 2.74 -11.41 -6.85
N THR A 263 3.66 -12.35 -7.08
CA THR A 263 3.36 -13.62 -7.76
C THR A 263 2.38 -14.43 -6.94
N LEU A 264 1.35 -14.96 -7.60
CA LEU A 264 0.32 -15.82 -7.03
C LEU A 264 0.50 -17.25 -7.50
N GLY A 265 0.30 -18.20 -6.59
CA GLY A 265 0.50 -19.61 -6.89
C GLY A 265 -0.11 -20.55 -5.87
N ILE A 266 0.14 -21.85 -6.07
CA ILE A 266 -0.31 -22.90 -5.17
C ILE A 266 0.83 -23.76 -4.66
N LEU A 267 0.63 -24.38 -3.51
CA LEU A 267 1.50 -25.46 -3.03
C LEU A 267 1.38 -26.67 -3.95
N VAL A 268 2.52 -27.19 -4.37
CA VAL A 268 2.63 -28.48 -5.07
C VAL A 268 3.48 -29.46 -4.26
N LYS A 269 3.73 -30.65 -4.81
CA LYS A 269 4.55 -31.69 -4.17
C LYS A 269 5.92 -31.14 -3.74
N ASP A 270 6.47 -31.72 -2.69
CA ASP A 270 7.79 -31.41 -2.12
C ASP A 270 7.91 -30.00 -1.51
N GLY A 271 6.79 -29.31 -1.27
CA GLY A 271 6.78 -28.01 -0.57
C GLY A 271 7.00 -26.79 -1.46
N LEU A 272 7.11 -27.01 -2.78
CA LEU A 272 7.34 -25.96 -3.77
C LEU A 272 6.06 -25.16 -4.04
N MET A 273 6.23 -23.91 -4.45
CA MET A 273 5.15 -23.08 -4.98
C MET A 273 5.18 -23.12 -6.51
N SER A 274 4.08 -23.59 -7.13
CA SER A 274 3.85 -23.41 -8.57
C SER A 274 3.29 -22.03 -8.82
N LYS A 275 3.97 -21.23 -9.65
CA LYS A 275 3.59 -19.85 -9.98
C LYS A 275 2.55 -19.87 -11.10
N ILE A 276 1.38 -19.24 -10.88
CA ILE A 276 0.26 -19.22 -11.85
C ILE A 276 0.09 -17.83 -12.46
N ILE A 277 0.09 -16.78 -11.63
CA ILE A 277 0.09 -15.39 -12.10
C ILE A 277 1.36 -14.73 -11.56
N PRO A 278 2.39 -14.50 -12.42
CA PRO A 278 3.60 -13.78 -12.02
C PRO A 278 3.28 -12.36 -11.54
N ARG A 279 4.14 -11.78 -10.68
CA ARG A 279 4.06 -10.35 -10.36
C ARG A 279 4.16 -9.48 -11.63
N ASN A 280 3.67 -8.26 -11.54
CA ASN A 280 3.63 -7.28 -12.63
C ASN A 280 2.79 -7.75 -13.85
N THR A 281 1.86 -8.70 -13.67
CA THR A 281 0.86 -9.06 -14.69
C THR A 281 -0.26 -8.04 -14.67
N VAL A 282 -0.64 -7.52 -15.84
CA VAL A 282 -1.74 -6.55 -15.99
C VAL A 282 -3.05 -7.12 -15.43
N ILE A 283 -3.79 -6.31 -14.68
CA ILE A 283 -5.11 -6.64 -14.12
C ILE A 283 -6.22 -5.80 -14.78
N PRO A 284 -7.44 -6.35 -14.96
CA PRO A 284 -7.90 -7.67 -14.54
C PRO A 284 -7.33 -8.80 -15.42
N THR A 285 -7.15 -9.99 -14.86
CA THR A 285 -6.58 -11.13 -15.60
C THR A 285 -7.09 -12.46 -15.09
N LYS A 286 -7.00 -13.49 -15.94
CA LYS A 286 -7.39 -14.86 -15.65
C LYS A 286 -6.36 -15.83 -16.19
N LYS A 287 -5.90 -16.77 -15.35
CA LYS A 287 -4.98 -17.85 -15.73
C LYS A 287 -5.49 -19.18 -15.19
N THR A 288 -5.33 -20.24 -15.97
CA THR A 288 -5.75 -21.59 -15.61
C THR A 288 -4.60 -22.55 -15.83
N GLU A 289 -4.30 -23.36 -14.82
CA GLU A 289 -3.31 -24.43 -14.89
C GLU A 289 -3.93 -25.76 -14.49
N ALA A 290 -3.43 -26.85 -15.08
CA ALA A 290 -3.89 -28.20 -14.81
C ALA A 290 -2.96 -28.91 -13.82
N PHE A 291 -3.54 -29.50 -12.79
CA PHE A 291 -2.89 -30.32 -11.77
C PHE A 291 -3.53 -31.70 -11.72
N THR A 292 -2.93 -32.61 -10.94
CA THR A 292 -3.42 -33.98 -10.79
C THR A 292 -3.24 -34.49 -9.36
N THR A 293 -3.93 -35.58 -9.02
CA THR A 293 -3.76 -36.31 -7.76
C THR A 293 -2.37 -36.90 -7.61
N THR A 294 -1.90 -36.99 -6.37
CA THR A 294 -0.57 -37.50 -6.02
C THR A 294 -0.61 -38.91 -5.42
N THR A 295 -1.80 -39.39 -5.02
CA THR A 295 -2.03 -40.73 -4.48
C THR A 295 -3.15 -41.45 -5.25
N ASP A 296 -3.06 -42.78 -5.31
CA ASP A 296 -4.11 -43.60 -5.93
C ASP A 296 -5.42 -43.47 -5.13
N ASN A 297 -6.55 -43.42 -5.83
CA ASN A 297 -7.89 -43.29 -5.26
C ASN A 297 -8.06 -42.05 -4.34
N GLN A 298 -7.36 -40.97 -4.64
CA GLN A 298 -7.48 -39.71 -3.90
C GLN A 298 -8.84 -39.04 -4.16
N HIS A 299 -9.68 -38.96 -3.13
CA HIS A 299 -11.04 -38.40 -3.22
C HIS A 299 -11.12 -36.88 -3.00
N THR A 300 -10.07 -36.28 -2.44
CA THR A 300 -10.01 -34.87 -2.09
C THR A 300 -8.67 -34.26 -2.49
N VAL A 301 -8.70 -33.13 -3.19
CA VAL A 301 -7.51 -32.32 -3.51
C VAL A 301 -7.59 -31.01 -2.74
N GLY A 302 -6.65 -30.80 -1.81
CA GLY A 302 -6.52 -29.55 -1.07
C GLY A 302 -5.71 -28.54 -1.86
N VAL A 303 -6.34 -27.43 -2.25
CA VAL A 303 -5.71 -26.30 -2.93
C VAL A 303 -5.30 -25.28 -1.87
N GLN A 304 -4.00 -25.03 -1.74
CA GLN A 304 -3.45 -24.03 -0.82
C GLN A 304 -2.80 -22.92 -1.64
N VAL A 305 -3.25 -21.69 -1.43
CA VAL A 305 -2.92 -20.51 -2.24
C VAL A 305 -1.94 -19.62 -1.48
N PHE A 306 -0.94 -19.10 -2.20
CA PHE A 306 0.15 -18.27 -1.66
C PHE A 306 0.42 -17.06 -2.55
N GLU A 307 0.97 -16.01 -1.94
CA GLU A 307 1.56 -14.85 -2.63
C GLU A 307 3.00 -14.64 -2.19
N GLY A 308 3.91 -14.41 -3.15
CA GLY A 308 5.32 -14.14 -2.89
C GLY A 308 6.27 -14.71 -3.95
N GLU A 309 7.54 -14.33 -3.84
CA GLU A 309 8.55 -14.63 -4.87
C GLU A 309 9.46 -15.82 -4.54
N ARG A 310 9.38 -16.36 -3.33
CA ARG A 310 10.27 -17.43 -2.87
C ARG A 310 9.84 -18.78 -3.49
N PRO A 311 10.78 -19.71 -3.76
CA PRO A 311 10.44 -20.98 -4.42
C PRO A 311 9.66 -21.95 -3.53
N MET A 312 9.84 -21.89 -2.20
CA MET A 312 9.15 -22.74 -1.24
C MET A 312 7.87 -22.06 -0.76
N ALA A 313 6.74 -22.78 -0.73
CA ALA A 313 5.46 -22.20 -0.33
C ALA A 313 5.46 -21.70 1.13
N LYS A 314 6.12 -22.41 2.04
CA LYS A 314 6.26 -22.05 3.47
C LYS A 314 6.90 -20.68 3.73
N ASP A 315 7.62 -20.19 2.74
CA ASP A 315 8.44 -18.99 2.79
C ASP A 315 7.71 -17.78 2.19
N ASN A 316 6.52 -18.00 1.63
CA ASN A 316 5.63 -17.01 1.06
C ASN A 316 4.42 -16.79 1.97
N HIS A 317 3.64 -15.75 1.69
CA HIS A 317 2.45 -15.45 2.48
C HIS A 317 1.30 -16.38 2.11
N PHE A 318 0.76 -17.08 3.09
CA PHE A 318 -0.38 -17.96 2.91
C PHE A 318 -1.68 -17.15 2.81
N LEU A 319 -2.42 -17.34 1.72
CA LEU A 319 -3.63 -16.59 1.43
C LEU A 319 -4.91 -17.33 1.82
N GLY A 320 -4.92 -18.65 1.67
CA GLY A 320 -6.10 -19.46 1.98
C GLY A 320 -6.00 -20.87 1.43
N LYS A 321 -6.94 -21.72 1.84
CA LYS A 321 -7.07 -23.08 1.34
C LYS A 321 -8.51 -23.50 1.20
N PHE A 322 -8.77 -24.41 0.27
CA PHE A 322 -10.06 -25.07 0.10
C PHE A 322 -9.86 -26.46 -0.48
N ASP A 323 -10.80 -27.35 -0.21
CA ASP A 323 -10.75 -28.73 -0.64
C ASP A 323 -11.73 -28.97 -1.78
N LEU A 324 -11.23 -29.49 -2.90
CA LEU A 324 -12.07 -30.07 -3.95
C LEU A 324 -12.33 -31.54 -3.59
N THR A 325 -13.53 -31.83 -3.10
CA THR A 325 -13.97 -33.18 -2.71
C THR A 325 -14.73 -33.85 -3.86
N GLY A 326 -14.97 -35.16 -3.76
CA GLY A 326 -15.79 -35.89 -4.73
C GLY A 326 -15.04 -36.28 -6.01
N ILE A 327 -13.72 -36.38 -5.94
CA ILE A 327 -12.91 -36.89 -7.05
C ILE A 327 -13.13 -38.41 -7.18
N PRO A 328 -13.46 -38.93 -8.38
CA PRO A 328 -13.64 -40.36 -8.59
C PRO A 328 -12.36 -41.17 -8.30
N PRO A 329 -12.47 -42.41 -7.78
CA PRO A 329 -11.31 -43.30 -7.66
C PRO A 329 -10.63 -43.52 -9.01
N ALA A 330 -9.36 -43.12 -9.10
CA ALA A 330 -8.50 -43.36 -10.25
C ALA A 330 -7.05 -43.51 -9.79
N ALA A 331 -6.20 -44.06 -10.66
CA ALA A 331 -4.76 -44.07 -10.40
C ALA A 331 -4.24 -42.63 -10.26
N LYS A 332 -3.19 -42.44 -9.46
CA LYS A 332 -2.51 -41.14 -9.33
C LYS A 332 -2.11 -40.63 -10.73
N GLY A 333 -2.22 -39.33 -10.96
CA GLY A 333 -1.89 -38.76 -12.27
C GLY A 333 -3.04 -38.75 -13.28
N VAL A 334 -4.16 -39.42 -13.01
CA VAL A 334 -5.29 -39.53 -13.96
C VAL A 334 -6.31 -38.39 -13.83
N PRO A 335 -6.81 -38.02 -12.64
CA PRO A 335 -7.75 -36.90 -12.51
C PRO A 335 -7.08 -35.58 -12.89
N VAL A 336 -7.73 -34.80 -13.76
CA VAL A 336 -7.22 -33.50 -14.22
C VAL A 336 -8.01 -32.39 -13.54
N ILE A 337 -7.34 -31.72 -12.59
CA ILE A 337 -7.88 -30.63 -11.79
C ILE A 337 -7.41 -29.29 -12.38
N GLN A 338 -8.32 -28.54 -12.99
CA GLN A 338 -8.05 -27.20 -13.47
C GLN A 338 -8.19 -26.20 -12.33
N VAL A 339 -7.09 -25.52 -11.99
CA VAL A 339 -7.09 -24.43 -11.02
C VAL A 339 -7.00 -23.11 -11.78
N THR A 340 -8.00 -22.26 -11.59
CA THR A 340 -8.15 -20.97 -12.24
C THR A 340 -8.00 -19.84 -11.23
N PHE A 341 -7.07 -18.94 -11.51
CA PHE A 341 -6.85 -17.70 -10.78
C PHE A 341 -7.45 -16.55 -11.59
N GLU A 342 -8.32 -15.76 -10.95
CA GLU A 342 -8.96 -14.59 -11.53
C GLU A 342 -8.69 -13.39 -10.61
N ILE A 343 -8.09 -12.33 -11.16
CA ILE A 343 -7.87 -11.07 -10.45
C ILE A 343 -8.76 -10.01 -11.07
N ASP A 344 -9.59 -9.37 -10.24
CA ASP A 344 -10.49 -8.30 -10.69
C ASP A 344 -9.77 -6.95 -10.84
N VAL A 345 -10.54 -5.93 -11.25
CA VAL A 345 -10.04 -4.56 -11.44
C VAL A 345 -9.61 -3.84 -10.15
N ASN A 346 -9.88 -4.41 -8.97
CA ASN A 346 -9.45 -3.91 -7.66
C ASN A 346 -8.22 -4.67 -7.13
N GLY A 347 -7.72 -5.66 -7.89
CA GLY A 347 -6.64 -6.53 -7.46
C GLY A 347 -7.08 -7.65 -6.49
N ILE A 348 -8.38 -7.98 -6.44
CA ILE A 348 -8.92 -9.01 -5.55
C ILE A 348 -8.90 -10.38 -6.26
N LEU A 349 -8.35 -11.39 -5.58
CA LEU A 349 -8.16 -12.73 -6.10
C LEU A 349 -9.35 -13.67 -5.82
N LYS A 350 -9.81 -14.35 -6.88
CA LYS A 350 -10.69 -15.51 -6.81
C LYS A 350 -9.98 -16.73 -7.39
N VAL A 351 -9.99 -17.83 -6.64
CA VAL A 351 -9.40 -19.11 -7.06
C VAL A 351 -10.50 -20.17 -7.16
N THR A 352 -10.61 -20.80 -8.32
CA THR A 352 -11.58 -21.88 -8.58
C THR A 352 -10.82 -23.15 -8.96
N ALA A 353 -11.19 -24.30 -8.42
CA ALA A 353 -10.72 -25.60 -8.85
C ALA A 353 -11.88 -26.41 -9.43
N GLU A 354 -11.66 -27.02 -10.59
CA GLU A 354 -12.64 -27.83 -11.30
C GLU A 354 -12.00 -29.16 -11.72
N ASP A 355 -12.66 -30.27 -11.37
CA ASP A 355 -12.34 -31.58 -11.93
C ASP A 355 -12.98 -31.69 -13.33
N THR A 356 -12.15 -31.71 -14.36
CA THR A 356 -12.62 -31.72 -15.76
C THR A 356 -13.34 -33.00 -16.16
N GLY A 357 -13.15 -34.10 -15.42
CA GLY A 357 -13.84 -35.36 -15.70
C GLY A 357 -15.29 -35.36 -15.23
N THR A 358 -15.56 -34.72 -14.09
CA THR A 358 -16.88 -34.70 -13.45
C THR A 358 -17.63 -33.37 -13.61
N GLY A 359 -16.94 -32.30 -13.97
CA GLY A 359 -17.46 -30.92 -13.92
C GLY A 359 -17.68 -30.42 -12.49
N ASN A 360 -17.26 -31.18 -11.48
CA ASN A 360 -17.36 -30.77 -10.09
C ASN A 360 -16.38 -29.63 -9.83
N ARG A 361 -16.88 -28.55 -9.23
CA ARG A 361 -16.12 -27.34 -8.98
C ARG A 361 -16.27 -26.91 -7.54
N ASN A 362 -15.16 -26.47 -6.97
CA ASN A 362 -15.16 -25.73 -5.73
C ASN A 362 -14.34 -24.46 -5.90
N ASN A 363 -14.63 -23.42 -5.16
CA ASN A 363 -13.85 -22.19 -5.23
C ASN A 363 -13.66 -21.60 -3.84
N ILE A 364 -12.66 -20.75 -3.78
CA ILE A 364 -12.48 -19.79 -2.71
C ILE A 364 -12.34 -18.43 -3.37
N ILE A 365 -13.14 -17.48 -2.95
CA ILE A 365 -12.75 -16.09 -3.11
C ILE A 365 -11.74 -15.88 -1.99
N ILE A 366 -10.47 -15.65 -2.34
CA ILE A 366 -9.41 -15.47 -1.37
C ILE A 366 -9.72 -14.17 -0.65
N ASN A 367 -10.44 -14.33 0.45
CA ASN A 367 -10.84 -13.33 1.40
C ASN A 367 -10.29 -13.89 2.70
N SER A 368 -9.17 -13.36 3.19
CA SER A 368 -8.41 -13.95 4.31
C SER A 368 -9.31 -14.18 5.53
N ASN A 369 -9.73 -15.43 5.77
CA ASN A 369 -10.57 -15.80 6.93
C ASN A 369 -9.87 -15.62 8.27
N THR A 370 -8.56 -15.37 8.29
CA THR A 370 -7.78 -15.24 9.51
C THR A 370 -7.89 -13.86 10.18
N ASN A 371 -8.38 -12.82 9.48
CA ASN A 371 -8.50 -11.45 10.02
C ASN A 371 -9.73 -10.67 9.51
N ARG A 372 -10.71 -11.33 8.86
CA ARG A 372 -11.88 -10.64 8.30
C ARG A 372 -13.03 -10.59 9.28
N LEU A 373 -13.69 -9.44 9.32
CA LEU A 373 -15.03 -9.28 9.87
C LEU A 373 -16.01 -10.11 9.02
N SER A 374 -16.71 -11.06 9.64
CA SER A 374 -17.87 -11.72 9.04
C SER A 374 -18.91 -10.70 8.61
N ARG A 375 -19.81 -11.07 7.69
CA ARG A 375 -20.91 -10.17 7.28
C ARG A 375 -21.72 -9.66 8.48
N LYS A 376 -21.93 -10.52 9.49
CA LYS A 376 -22.57 -10.15 10.76
C LYS A 376 -21.77 -9.12 11.55
N GLU A 377 -20.44 -9.22 11.57
CA GLU A 377 -19.57 -8.23 12.23
C GLU A 377 -19.51 -6.91 11.47
N ILE A 378 -19.50 -6.96 10.13
CA ILE A 378 -19.62 -5.76 9.29
C ILE A 378 -20.96 -5.08 9.56
N ASP A 379 -22.07 -5.82 9.52
CA ASP A 379 -23.41 -5.28 9.80
C ASP A 379 -23.48 -4.69 11.22
N ARG A 380 -22.86 -5.35 12.23
CA ARG A 380 -22.75 -4.81 13.59
C ARG A 380 -21.96 -3.51 13.62
N MET A 381 -20.81 -3.45 12.95
CA MET A 381 -19.96 -2.25 12.92
C MET A 381 -20.61 -1.10 12.15
N ILE A 382 -21.41 -1.39 11.11
CA ILE A 382 -22.24 -0.38 10.44
C ILE A 382 -23.25 0.22 11.42
N LEU A 383 -23.97 -0.62 12.18
CA LEU A 383 -24.92 -0.14 13.19
C LEU A 383 -24.24 0.69 14.30
N GLU A 384 -23.05 0.28 14.73
CA GLU A 384 -22.24 1.04 15.69
C GLU A 384 -21.81 2.40 15.09
N ALA A 385 -21.35 2.42 13.84
CA ALA A 385 -20.98 3.64 13.12
C ALA A 385 -22.17 4.60 12.94
N GLU A 386 -23.36 4.10 12.62
CA GLU A 386 -24.59 4.90 12.54
C GLU A 386 -24.97 5.51 13.90
N LYS A 387 -24.85 4.74 14.98
CA LYS A 387 -25.09 5.23 16.34
C LYS A 387 -24.13 6.35 16.73
N PHE A 388 -22.83 6.20 16.44
CA PHE A 388 -21.84 7.26 16.69
C PHE A 388 -22.11 8.50 15.83
N ALA A 389 -22.45 8.33 14.55
CA ALA A 389 -22.82 9.44 13.67
C ALA A 389 -24.04 10.23 14.20
N GLU A 390 -25.03 9.56 14.81
CA GLU A 390 -26.16 10.23 15.45
C GLU A 390 -25.74 11.00 16.72
N GLN A 391 -24.82 10.44 17.51
CA GLN A 391 -24.24 11.12 18.68
C GLN A 391 -23.44 12.36 18.26
N ASP A 392 -22.60 12.24 17.23
CA ASP A 392 -21.81 13.34 16.67
C ASP A 392 -22.72 14.45 16.14
N LYS A 393 -23.81 14.10 15.46
CA LYS A 393 -24.83 15.06 15.02
C LYS A 393 -25.46 15.80 16.20
N LYS A 394 -25.85 15.10 17.27
CA LYS A 394 -26.42 15.74 18.48
C LYS A 394 -25.41 16.68 19.15
N ILE A 395 -24.13 16.30 19.20
CA ILE A 395 -23.07 17.14 19.75
C ILE A 395 -22.89 18.39 18.88
N LYS A 396 -22.86 18.23 17.55
CA LYS A 396 -22.78 19.34 16.59
C LYS A 396 -23.96 20.29 16.75
N ASP A 397 -25.19 19.78 16.70
CA ASP A 397 -26.42 20.58 16.82
C ASP A 397 -26.44 21.35 18.16
N ARG A 398 -25.95 20.74 19.25
CA ARG A 398 -25.81 21.40 20.56
C ARG A 398 -24.77 22.52 20.55
N ILE A 399 -23.62 22.31 19.91
CA ILE A 399 -22.56 23.32 19.81
C ILE A 399 -23.04 24.48 18.95
N GLU A 400 -23.68 24.22 17.81
CA GLU A 400 -24.25 25.24 16.93
C GLU A 400 -25.32 26.06 17.68
N ALA A 401 -26.29 25.42 18.32
CA ALA A 401 -27.31 26.11 19.11
C ALA A 401 -26.72 26.94 20.27
N ARG A 402 -25.63 26.48 20.90
CA ARG A 402 -24.93 27.25 21.92
C ARG A 402 -24.24 28.47 21.32
N ASN A 403 -23.53 28.29 20.22
CA ASN A 403 -22.84 29.39 19.55
C ASN A 403 -23.84 30.46 19.06
N ASP A 404 -24.98 30.04 18.49
CA ASP A 404 -26.06 30.94 18.04
C ASP A 404 -26.72 31.71 19.20
N LEU A 405 -26.72 31.16 20.41
CA LEU A 405 -27.21 31.85 21.61
C LEU A 405 -26.15 32.80 22.21
N GLU A 406 -24.87 32.47 22.04
CA GLU A 406 -23.73 33.26 22.54
C GLU A 406 -23.38 34.45 21.63
N SER A 407 -23.73 34.40 20.34
CA SER A 407 -23.61 35.49 19.36
C SER A 407 -24.85 36.36 19.31
#